data_AF-A0A023FSJ2-F1
#
_entry.id   AF-A0A023FSJ2-F1
#
_cell.length_a   1.000
_cell.length_b   1.000
_cell.length_c   1.000
_cell.angle_alpha   90.00
_cell.angle_beta   90.00
_cell.angle_gamma   90.00
#
_symmetry.space_group_name_H-M   'P 1'
#
loop_
_entity.id
_entity.type
_entity.pdbx_description
1 polymer ?
#
loop_
_entity_poly.entity_id
_entity_poly.type
_entity_poly.pdbx_seq_one_letter_code
_entity_poly.pdbx_strand_id
1 'polypeptide(L)'
;MIALTFILGVSAQLAFRTLAAPATKVLSEQIVYPLHLESRADTGERVVRITDDLVLNLEKTSLFGDEVTVIGFDDDNKEVAMSMPGVDAEKDLYHDAKRLAAVHLTHDDGFQVEGVLGPRFRIRPLPAAERSSEGHVAHLLFEIEEKRENDPFHRIRRNDLRGREFNASESTFEEKSLTPEERQQVTAIYPELTVFTDSAFSKQFGYNYTKILRYVTVLVTCVNLRFTSVRDPYVWARPVYIVALNEQNEIYMALSGSRHVYDATTLDNMPKMLKGYYYFEATDISVTVTARDIISTYNGDSSTAGYAYAGTACLDLKVAITEETPFT
;
A
#
# COMPACT_ATOMS: atom_id res chain seq x y z
N MET A 1 42.38 23.32 -24.59
CA MET A 1 41.63 22.18 -25.14
C MET A 1 42.03 20.94 -24.36
N ILE A 2 41.27 20.60 -23.33
CA ILE A 2 41.47 19.41 -22.49
C ILE A 2 40.16 18.62 -22.58
N ALA A 3 40.23 17.45 -23.19
CA ALA A 3 39.15 16.47 -23.19
C ALA A 3 39.29 15.63 -21.92
N LEU A 4 38.32 15.72 -21.02
CA LEU A 4 38.19 14.84 -19.86
C LEU A 4 36.86 14.11 -19.99
N THR A 5 36.93 12.88 -20.49
CA THR A 5 35.81 11.95 -20.59
C THR A 5 35.69 11.23 -19.25
N PHE A 6 34.74 11.64 -18.40
CA PHE A 6 34.37 10.88 -17.21
C PHE A 6 33.10 10.07 -17.52
N ILE A 7 33.28 8.79 -17.83
CA ILE A 7 32.20 7.80 -17.79
C ILE A 7 32.28 7.14 -16.42
N LEU A 8 31.47 7.62 -15.48
CA LEU A 8 31.19 6.90 -14.24
C LEU A 8 29.97 6.02 -14.48
N GLY A 9 30.22 4.83 -15.02
CA GLY A 9 29.29 3.71 -14.94
C GLY A 9 29.29 3.18 -13.51
N VAL A 10 28.41 3.69 -12.67
CA VAL A 10 28.04 3.00 -11.42
C VAL A 10 26.82 2.16 -11.74
N SER A 11 27.07 0.93 -12.19
CA SER A 11 26.09 -0.15 -12.17
C SER A 11 25.87 -0.57 -10.71
N ALA A 12 25.10 0.22 -9.96
CA ALA A 12 24.49 -0.26 -8.73
C ALA A 12 23.37 -1.22 -9.13
N GLN A 13 23.72 -2.48 -9.33
CA GLN A 13 22.78 -3.59 -9.15
C GLN A 13 22.44 -3.67 -7.64
N LEU A 14 21.71 -2.68 -7.12
CA LEU A 14 20.98 -2.88 -5.89
C LEU A 14 19.71 -3.63 -6.29
N ALA A 15 19.77 -4.95 -6.12
CA ALA A 15 18.58 -5.77 -6.06
C ALA A 15 17.76 -5.33 -4.83
N PHE A 16 16.99 -4.25 -4.97
CA PHE A 16 15.85 -3.96 -4.10
C PHE A 16 14.77 -4.98 -4.42
N ARG A 17 14.97 -6.20 -3.93
CA ARG A 17 13.98 -7.27 -3.88
C ARG A 17 13.50 -7.40 -2.45
N THR A 18 12.70 -6.45 -2.03
CA THR A 18 11.73 -6.69 -0.98
C THR A 18 10.56 -5.78 -1.32
N LEU A 19 9.35 -6.32 -1.32
CA LEU A 19 8.08 -5.59 -1.33
C LEU A 19 7.23 -6.17 -0.18
N ALA A 20 6.24 -5.43 0.32
CA ALA A 20 5.09 -6.13 0.90
C ALA A 20 4.43 -6.71 -0.35
N ALA A 21 4.90 -7.90 -0.74
CA ALA A 21 4.56 -8.45 -2.03
C ALA A 21 3.17 -9.05 -1.94
N PRO A 22 2.35 -8.93 -2.99
CA PRO A 22 1.17 -9.76 -3.09
C PRO A 22 1.58 -11.22 -2.95
N ALA A 23 0.78 -11.98 -2.20
CA ALA A 23 1.04 -13.39 -1.97
C ALA A 23 0.50 -14.21 -3.14
N THR A 24 1.29 -15.16 -3.64
CA THR A 24 0.75 -16.19 -4.57
C THR A 24 0.32 -17.45 -3.81
N LYS A 25 0.93 -17.71 -2.64
CA LYS A 25 0.72 -18.94 -1.88
C LYS A 25 1.20 -18.82 -0.42
N VAL A 26 0.47 -19.42 0.52
CA VAL A 26 0.96 -19.72 1.88
C VAL A 26 1.94 -20.90 1.82
N LEU A 27 3.16 -20.69 2.29
CA LEU A 27 4.24 -21.69 2.30
C LEU A 27 4.26 -22.50 3.59
N SER A 28 4.02 -21.85 4.72
CA SER A 28 3.98 -22.49 6.04
C SER A 28 3.10 -21.71 7.01
N GLU A 29 2.53 -22.42 7.97
CA GLU A 29 1.72 -21.86 9.05
C GLU A 29 2.20 -22.41 10.40
N GLN A 30 2.19 -21.56 11.42
CA GLN A 30 2.52 -21.93 12.78
C GLN A 30 1.65 -21.14 13.77
N ILE A 31 1.18 -21.82 14.81
CA ILE A 31 0.57 -21.14 15.97
C ILE A 31 1.68 -20.64 16.89
N VAL A 32 1.62 -19.35 17.22
CA VAL A 32 2.55 -18.67 18.11
C VAL A 32 1.79 -17.90 19.20
N TYR A 33 2.49 -17.53 20.27
CA TYR A 33 1.94 -16.76 21.38
C TYR A 33 2.84 -15.54 21.62
N PRO A 34 2.57 -14.42 20.93
CA PRO A 34 3.36 -13.22 21.06
C PRO A 34 3.39 -12.68 22.49
N LEU A 35 4.55 -12.17 22.88
CA LEU A 35 4.79 -11.62 24.20
C LEU A 35 5.27 -10.18 24.10
N HIS A 36 4.63 -9.32 24.88
CA HIS A 36 5.12 -7.98 25.11
C HIS A 36 6.18 -8.01 26.22
N LEU A 37 7.45 -7.82 25.84
CA LEU A 37 8.58 -7.94 26.77
C LEU A 37 8.84 -6.66 27.55
N GLU A 38 8.86 -5.51 26.88
CA GLU A 38 9.19 -4.22 27.51
C GLU A 38 8.39 -3.07 26.90
N SER A 39 8.07 -2.11 27.77
CA SER A 39 7.50 -0.81 27.42
C SER A 39 8.40 0.28 27.95
N ARG A 40 9.11 0.99 27.08
CA ARG A 40 9.86 2.19 27.48
C ARG A 40 8.92 3.38 27.43
N ALA A 41 8.30 3.68 28.57
CA ALA A 41 7.24 4.68 28.67
C ALA A 41 7.68 6.10 28.25
N ASP A 42 9.00 6.35 28.27
CA ASP A 42 9.67 7.58 27.89
C ASP A 42 9.92 7.72 26.38
N THR A 43 10.07 6.62 25.63
CA THR A 43 10.30 6.65 24.17
C THR A 43 9.09 6.17 23.35
N GLY A 44 8.14 5.47 23.96
CA GLY A 44 7.03 4.82 23.26
C GLY A 44 7.45 3.56 22.51
N GLU A 45 8.71 3.16 22.62
CA GLU A 45 9.25 1.93 22.02
C GLU A 45 8.69 0.69 22.72
N ARG A 46 8.36 -0.33 21.92
CA ARG A 46 7.84 -1.62 22.40
C ARG A 46 8.71 -2.74 21.86
N VAL A 47 9.04 -3.70 22.73
CA VAL A 47 9.72 -4.93 22.32
C VAL A 47 8.71 -6.07 22.34
N VAL A 48 8.47 -6.68 21.18
CA VAL A 48 7.49 -7.76 21.02
C VAL A 48 8.19 -8.99 20.48
N ARG A 49 8.13 -10.09 21.24
CA ARG A 49 8.64 -11.39 20.82
C ARG A 49 7.51 -12.18 20.17
N ILE A 50 7.66 -12.54 18.90
CA ILE A 50 6.72 -13.37 18.14
C ILE A 50 7.10 -14.85 18.28
N THR A 51 8.38 -15.16 18.06
CA THR A 51 9.02 -16.45 18.32
C THR A 51 10.40 -16.21 18.94
N ASP A 52 11.11 -17.25 19.35
CA ASP A 52 12.47 -17.09 19.90
C ASP A 52 13.45 -16.47 18.89
N ASP A 53 13.22 -16.67 17.58
CA ASP A 53 14.05 -16.12 16.50
C ASP A 53 13.49 -14.80 15.91
N LEU A 54 12.26 -14.43 16.26
CA LEU A 54 11.54 -13.29 15.71
C LEU A 54 11.10 -12.31 16.80
N VAL A 55 11.92 -11.27 17.00
CA VAL A 55 11.66 -10.17 17.94
C VAL A 55 11.60 -8.86 17.17
N LEU A 56 10.53 -8.08 17.38
CA LEU A 56 10.29 -6.77 16.79
C LEU A 56 10.69 -5.67 17.78
N ASN A 57 11.40 -4.65 17.28
CA ASN A 57 11.67 -3.41 18.01
C ASN A 57 10.82 -2.33 17.37
N LEU A 58 9.71 -2.02 18.05
CA LEU A 58 8.61 -1.26 17.48
C LEU A 58 8.65 0.19 17.94
N GLU A 59 8.59 1.10 16.97
CA GLU A 59 8.41 2.53 17.16
C GLU A 59 6.98 2.90 16.78
N LYS A 60 6.43 3.95 17.42
CA LYS A 60 5.09 4.43 17.10
C LYS A 60 5.09 5.05 15.69
N THR A 61 4.11 4.67 14.88
CA THR A 61 3.99 5.17 13.51
C THR A 61 3.09 6.40 13.50
N SER A 62 3.53 7.46 12.80
CA SER A 62 2.65 8.56 12.39
C SER A 62 2.45 8.50 10.87
N LEU A 63 1.24 8.11 10.47
CA LEU A 63 0.85 7.88 9.09
C LEU A 63 -0.06 8.98 8.56
N PHE A 64 -0.97 9.48 9.38
CA PHE A 64 -2.04 10.37 8.94
C PHE A 64 -1.69 11.85 9.11
N GLY A 65 -2.42 12.70 8.40
CA GLY A 65 -2.54 14.11 8.75
C GLY A 65 -3.57 14.29 9.87
N ASP A 66 -4.49 15.24 9.68
CA ASP A 66 -5.50 15.57 10.70
C ASP A 66 -6.57 14.48 10.84
N GLU A 67 -7.01 13.89 9.74
CA GLU A 67 -8.09 12.90 9.71
C GLU A 67 -7.91 11.87 8.59
N VAL A 68 -8.62 10.75 8.73
CA VAL A 68 -8.81 9.75 7.68
C VAL A 68 -10.30 9.39 7.59
N THR A 69 -10.80 9.22 6.37
CA THR A 69 -12.20 8.85 6.12
C THR A 69 -12.28 7.55 5.34
N VAL A 70 -13.00 6.57 5.89
CA VAL A 70 -13.41 5.36 5.15
C VAL A 70 -14.81 5.57 4.59
N ILE A 71 -14.94 5.42 3.28
CA ILE A 71 -16.17 5.58 2.53
C ILE A 71 -16.62 4.20 2.08
N GLY A 72 -17.91 3.92 2.19
CA GLY A 72 -18.52 2.73 1.61
C GLY A 72 -19.98 2.99 1.25
N PHE A 73 -20.75 1.93 1.08
CA PHE A 73 -22.10 2.00 0.53
C PHE A 73 -23.03 1.08 1.31
N ASP A 74 -24.20 1.59 1.68
CA ASP A 74 -25.23 0.80 2.37
C ASP A 74 -26.02 -0.10 1.41
N ASP A 75 -27.02 -0.82 1.92
CA ASP A 75 -27.83 -1.78 1.16
C ASP A 75 -28.66 -1.10 0.04
N ASP A 76 -28.95 0.20 0.18
CA ASP A 76 -29.62 1.03 -0.83
C ASP A 76 -28.62 1.68 -1.80
N ASN A 77 -27.35 1.27 -1.73
CA ASN A 77 -26.23 1.80 -2.50
C ASN A 77 -25.98 3.30 -2.28
N LYS A 78 -26.34 3.82 -1.11
CA LYS A 78 -26.05 5.19 -0.71
C LYS A 78 -24.70 5.26 -0.01
N GLU A 79 -23.95 6.32 -0.31
CA GLU A 79 -22.66 6.57 0.33
C GLU A 79 -22.81 6.75 1.85
N VAL A 80 -21.97 6.05 2.60
CA VAL A 80 -21.79 6.18 4.04
C VAL A 80 -20.30 6.38 4.35
N ALA A 81 -19.99 7.18 5.36
CA ALA A 81 -18.62 7.52 5.73
C ALA A 81 -18.36 7.33 7.22
N MET A 82 -17.16 6.83 7.54
CA MET A 82 -16.59 6.76 8.88
C MET A 82 -15.30 7.59 8.89
N SER A 83 -15.38 8.78 9.47
CA SER A 83 -14.22 9.66 9.68
C SER A 83 -13.70 9.56 11.11
N MET A 84 -12.38 9.67 11.28
CA MET A 84 -11.76 9.76 12.60
C MET A 84 -10.47 10.60 12.55
N PRO A 85 -10.09 11.24 13.67
CA PRO A 85 -8.80 11.91 13.77
C PRO A 85 -7.65 10.95 13.47
N GLY A 86 -6.62 11.43 12.76
CA GLY A 86 -5.46 10.63 12.37
C GLY A 86 -4.77 10.00 13.58
N VAL A 87 -4.63 10.77 14.67
CA VAL A 87 -4.06 10.31 15.95
C VAL A 87 -4.81 9.14 16.58
N ASP A 88 -6.12 9.03 16.35
CA ASP A 88 -6.94 7.93 16.84
C ASP A 88 -6.82 6.71 15.92
N ALA A 89 -6.75 6.92 14.60
CA ALA A 89 -6.57 5.88 13.61
C ALA A 89 -5.22 5.16 13.74
N GLU A 90 -4.15 5.89 14.07
CA GLU A 90 -2.78 5.35 14.22
C GLU A 90 -2.40 5.02 15.67
N LYS A 91 -3.30 5.17 16.64
CA LYS A 91 -2.97 5.04 18.07
C LYS A 91 -2.29 3.71 18.45
N ASP A 92 -2.68 2.64 17.76
CA ASP A 92 -2.23 1.26 17.96
C ASP A 92 -1.24 0.81 16.88
N LEU A 93 -0.82 1.70 15.97
CA LEU A 93 0.05 1.39 14.83
C LEU A 93 1.52 1.58 15.17
N TYR A 94 2.32 0.55 14.90
CA TYR A 94 3.76 0.56 15.13
C TYR A 94 4.51 -0.03 13.94
N HIS A 95 5.80 0.30 13.84
CA HIS A 95 6.68 -0.25 12.82
C HIS A 95 8.07 -0.60 13.36
N ASP A 96 8.74 -1.54 12.69
CA ASP A 96 10.16 -1.84 12.86
C ASP A 96 10.85 -1.60 11.50
N ALA A 97 11.58 -0.50 11.39
CA ALA A 97 12.23 -0.10 10.15
C ALA A 97 13.30 -1.10 9.69
N LYS A 98 13.99 -1.78 10.61
CA LYS A 98 15.05 -2.74 10.27
C LYS A 98 14.45 -4.02 9.69
N ARG A 99 13.30 -4.45 10.20
CA ARG A 99 12.59 -5.64 9.72
C ARG A 99 11.61 -5.36 8.59
N LEU A 100 11.38 -4.08 8.25
CA LEU A 100 10.32 -3.66 7.33
C LEU A 100 8.94 -4.20 7.76
N ALA A 101 8.69 -4.16 9.08
CA ALA A 101 7.48 -4.67 9.69
C ALA A 101 6.57 -3.51 10.10
N ALA A 102 5.26 -3.70 9.98
CA ALA A 102 4.26 -2.79 10.49
C ALA A 102 3.10 -3.61 11.07
N VAL A 103 2.68 -3.26 12.29
CA VAL A 103 1.70 -4.03 13.05
C VAL A 103 0.78 -3.12 13.85
N HIS A 104 -0.44 -3.59 14.06
CA HIS A 104 -1.28 -3.11 15.14
C HIS A 104 -1.04 -3.93 16.41
N LEU A 105 -0.90 -3.24 17.54
CA LEU A 105 -0.83 -3.84 18.87
C LEU A 105 -2.11 -3.50 19.65
N THR A 106 -2.92 -4.50 19.97
CA THR A 106 -4.14 -4.30 20.76
C THR A 106 -4.10 -5.14 22.04
N HIS A 107 -4.91 -4.74 23.02
CA HIS A 107 -5.05 -5.43 24.30
C HIS A 107 -6.49 -5.91 24.56
N ASP A 108 -7.32 -5.90 23.50
CA ASP A 108 -8.71 -6.31 23.55
C ASP A 108 -8.77 -7.83 23.73
N ASP A 109 -9.22 -8.29 24.90
CA ASP A 109 -9.22 -9.71 25.27
C ASP A 109 -7.80 -10.33 25.26
N GLY A 110 -6.82 -9.57 25.77
CA GLY A 110 -5.42 -9.98 25.87
C GLY A 110 -4.54 -9.35 24.78
N PHE A 111 -3.23 -9.54 24.89
CA PHE A 111 -2.26 -8.95 23.98
C PHE A 111 -2.35 -9.60 22.59
N GLN A 112 -2.53 -8.76 21.57
CA GLN A 112 -2.67 -9.19 20.17
C GLN A 112 -1.77 -8.38 19.24
N VAL A 113 -1.28 -9.06 18.21
CA VAL A 113 -0.43 -8.52 17.16
C VAL A 113 -1.05 -8.88 15.81
N GLU A 114 -1.34 -7.89 14.99
CA GLU A 114 -1.89 -8.07 13.65
C GLU A 114 -1.10 -7.26 12.64
N GLY A 115 -0.66 -7.87 11.53
CA GLY A 115 -0.02 -7.14 10.44
C GLY A 115 1.11 -7.90 9.75
N VAL A 116 2.12 -7.14 9.33
CA VAL A 116 3.21 -7.57 8.45
C VAL A 116 4.51 -7.62 9.23
N LEU A 117 5.19 -8.78 9.22
CA LEU A 117 6.43 -9.04 9.94
C LEU A 117 7.64 -9.07 9.00
N GLY A 118 7.68 -8.13 8.06
CA GLY A 118 8.64 -8.09 6.97
C GLY A 118 8.09 -8.67 5.65
N PRO A 119 8.95 -8.90 4.65
CA PRO A 119 8.51 -9.22 3.29
C PRO A 119 7.67 -10.51 3.20
N ARG A 120 8.08 -11.56 3.93
CA ARG A 120 7.52 -12.91 3.80
C ARG A 120 6.56 -13.33 4.90
N PHE A 121 6.52 -12.64 6.03
CA PHE A 121 5.73 -13.09 7.17
C PHE A 121 4.55 -12.17 7.44
N ARG A 122 3.42 -12.78 7.81
CA ARG A 122 2.20 -12.12 8.24
C ARG A 122 1.74 -12.76 9.54
N ILE A 123 1.07 -11.98 10.38
CA ILE A 123 0.55 -12.45 11.67
C ILE A 123 -0.87 -11.94 11.88
N ARG A 124 -1.72 -12.79 12.45
CA ARG A 124 -3.07 -12.40 12.89
C ARG A 124 -3.50 -13.16 14.15
N PRO A 125 -4.32 -12.56 15.02
CA PRO A 125 -4.86 -13.24 16.18
C PRO A 125 -5.86 -14.35 15.78
N LEU A 126 -5.92 -15.40 16.60
CA LEU A 126 -6.90 -16.49 16.53
C LEU A 126 -7.73 -16.50 17.83
N PRO A 127 -8.70 -15.58 17.99
CA PRO A 127 -9.43 -15.41 19.25
C PRO A 127 -10.27 -16.63 19.66
N ALA A 128 -10.67 -17.47 18.69
CA ALA A 128 -11.42 -18.70 18.94
C ALA A 128 -10.53 -19.92 19.25
N ALA A 129 -9.21 -19.81 19.12
CA ALA A 129 -8.27 -20.90 19.40
C ALA A 129 -7.93 -20.97 20.89
N GLU A 130 -7.41 -22.12 21.33
CA GLU A 130 -7.01 -22.32 22.72
C GLU A 130 -5.85 -21.38 23.10
N ARG A 131 -6.03 -20.70 24.24
CA ARG A 131 -5.00 -19.86 24.84
C ARG A 131 -3.85 -20.73 25.35
N SER A 132 -2.66 -20.13 25.47
CA SER A 132 -1.56 -20.81 26.16
C SER A 132 -1.92 -21.11 27.63
N SER A 133 -1.14 -21.97 28.29
CA SER A 133 -1.27 -22.22 29.73
C SER A 133 -1.13 -20.96 30.59
N GLU A 134 -0.47 -19.93 30.08
CA GLU A 134 -0.28 -18.63 30.74
C GLU A 134 -1.36 -17.60 30.33
N GLY A 135 -2.34 -18.00 29.52
CA GLY A 135 -3.47 -17.14 29.11
C GLY A 135 -3.22 -16.29 27.85
N HIS A 136 -2.05 -16.38 27.22
CA HIS A 136 -1.74 -15.66 25.97
C HIS A 136 -2.65 -16.06 24.80
N VAL A 137 -3.04 -15.07 24.00
CA VAL A 137 -3.87 -15.25 22.80
C VAL A 137 -3.05 -15.95 21.71
N ALA A 138 -3.60 -17.00 21.13
CA ALA A 138 -2.99 -17.69 19.99
C ALA A 138 -2.98 -16.79 18.75
N HIS A 139 -1.91 -16.86 17.98
CA HIS A 139 -1.76 -16.15 16.71
C HIS A 139 -1.35 -17.11 15.61
N LEU A 140 -1.87 -16.88 14.41
CA LEU A 140 -1.37 -17.54 13.20
C LEU A 140 -0.23 -16.71 12.63
N LEU A 141 0.98 -17.26 12.69
CA LEU A 141 2.12 -16.78 11.92
C LEU A 141 2.18 -17.58 10.63
N PHE A 142 2.20 -16.91 9.49
CA PHE A 142 2.27 -17.59 8.21
C PHE A 142 3.29 -16.93 7.27
N GLU A 143 3.94 -17.77 6.49
CA GLU A 143 4.91 -17.38 5.48
C GLU A 143 4.25 -17.36 4.10
N ILE A 144 4.43 -16.28 3.36
CA ILE A 144 3.92 -16.12 2.01
C ILE A 144 5.03 -16.20 0.97
N GLU A 145 4.68 -16.72 -0.21
CA GLU A 145 5.49 -16.60 -1.41
C GLU A 145 5.19 -15.25 -2.10
N GLU A 146 6.22 -14.43 -2.26
CA GLU A 146 6.13 -13.18 -3.01
C GLU A 146 5.76 -13.47 -4.46
N LYS A 147 4.69 -12.83 -4.96
CA LYS A 147 4.35 -12.86 -6.39
C LYS A 147 5.48 -12.23 -7.18
N ARG A 148 6.05 -13.00 -8.11
CA ARG A 148 7.15 -12.55 -8.98
C ARG A 148 6.61 -12.29 -10.36
N GLU A 149 6.86 -11.06 -10.83
CA GLU A 149 6.62 -10.69 -12.22
C GLU A 149 7.54 -11.51 -13.13
N ASN A 150 6.94 -12.20 -14.10
CA ASN A 150 7.65 -13.10 -15.01
C ASN A 150 8.39 -12.36 -16.14
N ASP A 151 8.08 -11.08 -16.38
CA ASP A 151 8.72 -10.27 -17.43
C ASP A 151 9.71 -9.24 -16.85
N PRO A 152 11.03 -9.49 -16.93
CA PRO A 152 12.06 -8.56 -16.47
C PRO A 152 12.12 -7.24 -17.26
N PHE A 153 11.49 -7.17 -18.44
CA PHE A 153 11.41 -5.97 -19.28
C PHE A 153 10.08 -5.22 -19.13
N HIS A 154 9.12 -5.74 -18.37
CA HIS A 154 7.84 -5.06 -18.11
C HIS A 154 8.10 -3.67 -17.52
N ARG A 155 9.00 -3.57 -16.53
CA ARG A 155 9.45 -2.30 -15.90
C ARG A 155 10.08 -1.30 -16.87
N ILE A 156 10.73 -1.77 -17.94
CA ILE A 156 11.46 -0.93 -18.93
C ILE A 156 10.54 -0.44 -20.04
N ARG A 157 9.45 -1.17 -20.32
CA ARG A 157 8.45 -0.82 -21.35
C ARG A 157 7.35 0.12 -20.85
N ARG A 158 7.33 0.44 -19.54
CA ARG A 158 6.54 1.52 -18.87
C ARG A 158 6.98 2.95 -19.25
N ASN A 159 7.31 3.16 -20.52
CA ASN A 159 7.52 4.48 -21.12
C ASN A 159 6.32 4.82 -22.02
N ASP A 160 5.13 4.41 -21.56
CA ASP A 160 3.83 4.42 -22.22
C ASP A 160 3.30 5.82 -22.52
N LEU A 161 3.87 6.87 -21.90
CA LEU A 161 3.65 8.25 -22.35
C LEU A 161 4.32 8.56 -23.69
N ARG A 162 5.36 7.84 -24.12
CA ARG A 162 5.96 8.03 -25.46
C ARG A 162 5.20 7.29 -26.56
N GLY A 163 4.42 6.27 -26.22
CA GLY A 163 3.59 5.50 -27.16
C GLY A 163 2.18 6.04 -27.32
N ARG A 164 1.68 6.81 -26.33
CA ARG A 164 0.48 7.62 -26.49
C ARG A 164 0.86 8.86 -27.29
N GLU A 165 0.51 8.87 -28.57
CA GLU A 165 0.19 10.11 -29.26
C GLU A 165 -0.95 10.77 -28.47
N PHE A 166 -0.61 11.50 -27.43
CA PHE A 166 -1.51 12.52 -26.94
C PHE A 166 -1.74 13.41 -28.15
N ASN A 167 -2.97 13.44 -28.64
CA ASN A 167 -3.49 14.59 -29.35
C ASN A 167 -3.48 15.73 -28.33
N ALA A 168 -2.28 16.23 -28.04
CA ALA A 168 -2.09 17.58 -27.61
C ALA A 168 -2.70 18.39 -28.75
N SER A 169 -3.97 18.79 -28.59
CA SER A 169 -4.34 20.12 -29.01
C SER A 169 -3.15 21.00 -28.64
N GLU A 170 -2.59 21.71 -29.62
CA GLU A 170 -1.46 22.62 -29.47
C GLU A 170 -1.74 23.67 -28.37
N SER A 171 -1.81 23.28 -27.10
CA SER A 171 -1.35 24.09 -26.02
C SER A 171 0.15 24.02 -26.17
N THR A 172 0.70 25.06 -26.78
CA THR A 172 2.12 25.40 -26.70
C THR A 172 2.54 25.14 -25.26
N PHE A 173 3.10 23.98 -24.98
CA PHE A 173 3.89 23.78 -23.79
C PHE A 173 5.14 24.60 -24.07
N GLU A 174 5.03 25.91 -23.81
CA GLU A 174 6.20 26.63 -23.36
C GLU A 174 6.68 25.82 -22.17
N GLU A 175 7.73 25.03 -22.39
CA GLU A 175 8.70 24.76 -21.35
C GLU A 175 9.03 26.15 -20.82
N LYS A 176 8.27 26.59 -19.81
CA LYS A 176 8.57 27.82 -19.11
C LYS A 176 10.01 27.60 -18.74
N SER A 177 10.90 28.35 -19.38
CA SER A 177 12.29 28.44 -19.01
C SER A 177 12.23 28.83 -17.56
N LEU A 178 12.31 27.83 -16.69
CA LEU A 178 12.29 28.00 -15.26
C LEU A 178 13.56 28.77 -15.02
N THR A 179 13.45 30.10 -14.99
CA THR A 179 14.36 30.93 -14.23
C THR A 179 14.54 30.19 -12.92
N PRO A 180 15.77 29.89 -12.49
CA PRO A 180 16.02 29.29 -11.19
C PRO A 180 15.64 30.33 -10.12
N GLU A 181 14.34 30.62 -9.98
CA GLU A 181 13.77 31.03 -8.72
C GLU A 181 14.17 29.91 -7.78
N GLU A 182 14.99 30.25 -6.80
CA GLU A 182 15.58 29.37 -5.81
C GLU A 182 14.53 28.33 -5.41
N ARG A 183 14.61 27.13 -6.00
CA ARG A 183 13.70 26.04 -5.61
C ARG A 183 14.04 25.82 -4.16
N GLN A 184 13.16 26.29 -3.28
CA GLN A 184 13.23 26.01 -1.86
C GLN A 184 13.48 24.51 -1.77
N GLN A 185 14.65 24.13 -1.23
CA GLN A 185 15.11 22.75 -1.31
C GLN A 185 14.05 21.88 -0.62
N VAL A 186 13.26 21.15 -1.41
CA VAL A 186 12.18 20.31 -0.89
C VAL A 186 12.86 19.10 -0.27
N THR A 187 12.97 19.09 1.06
CA THR A 187 13.63 18.02 1.80
C THR A 187 12.70 16.85 2.09
N ALA A 188 11.38 17.07 2.03
CA ALA A 188 10.36 16.06 2.27
C ALA A 188 9.08 16.33 1.46
N ILE A 189 8.42 15.27 1.00
CA ILE A 189 7.11 15.30 0.37
C ILE A 189 6.17 14.29 1.04
N TYR A 190 4.89 14.65 1.14
CA TYR A 190 3.86 13.83 1.78
C TYR A 190 2.67 13.60 0.84
N PRO A 191 2.81 12.73 -0.17
CA PRO A 191 1.73 12.51 -1.13
C PRO A 191 0.46 11.99 -0.45
N GLU A 192 -0.66 12.65 -0.69
CA GLU A 192 -1.96 12.24 -0.18
C GLU A 192 -2.57 11.15 -1.08
N LEU A 193 -3.07 10.08 -0.46
CA LEU A 193 -3.59 8.92 -1.16
C LEU A 193 -5.11 8.79 -0.97
N THR A 194 -5.79 8.45 -2.07
CA THR A 194 -7.08 7.75 -2.01
C THR A 194 -6.87 6.29 -2.33
N VAL A 195 -7.17 5.42 -1.38
CA VAL A 195 -7.06 3.97 -1.54
C VAL A 195 -8.44 3.39 -1.81
N PHE A 196 -8.68 2.88 -3.01
CA PHE A 196 -9.88 2.12 -3.32
C PHE A 196 -9.65 0.66 -2.97
N THR A 197 -10.49 0.05 -2.15
CA THR A 197 -10.49 -1.41 -1.99
C THR A 197 -11.65 -1.98 -2.77
N ASP A 198 -11.35 -2.92 -3.67
CA ASP A 198 -12.37 -3.56 -4.49
C ASP A 198 -13.33 -4.41 -3.63
N SER A 199 -14.44 -4.85 -4.23
CA SER A 199 -15.46 -5.65 -3.54
C SER A 199 -14.93 -7.02 -3.14
N ALA A 200 -14.03 -7.62 -3.92
CA ALA A 200 -13.39 -8.89 -3.57
C ALA A 200 -12.57 -8.76 -2.28
N PHE A 201 -11.78 -7.70 -2.14
CA PHE A 201 -11.02 -7.37 -0.94
C PHE A 201 -11.95 -7.03 0.23
N SER A 202 -12.90 -6.12 0.02
CA SER A 202 -13.78 -5.61 1.07
C SER A 202 -14.65 -6.71 1.68
N LYS A 203 -15.07 -7.70 0.87
CA LYS A 203 -15.81 -8.90 1.34
C LYS A 203 -15.01 -9.75 2.32
N GLN A 204 -13.68 -9.82 2.21
CA GLN A 204 -12.87 -10.63 3.14
C GLN A 204 -12.96 -10.11 4.58
N PHE A 205 -13.24 -8.81 4.75
CA PHE A 205 -13.48 -8.18 6.04
C PHE A 205 -14.96 -8.07 6.39
N GLY A 206 -15.85 -8.64 5.58
CA GLY A 206 -17.30 -8.48 5.73
C GLY A 206 -17.74 -7.02 5.66
N TYR A 207 -17.05 -6.20 4.85
CA TYR A 207 -17.25 -4.75 4.76
C TYR A 207 -17.10 -3.99 6.09
N ASN A 208 -16.34 -4.55 7.04
CA ASN A 208 -16.04 -3.86 8.29
C ASN A 208 -14.99 -2.74 8.05
N TYR A 209 -15.44 -1.49 8.04
CA TYR A 209 -14.59 -0.33 7.74
C TYR A 209 -13.42 -0.15 8.69
N THR A 210 -13.57 -0.48 9.98
CA THR A 210 -12.46 -0.43 10.94
C THR A 210 -11.38 -1.45 10.61
N LYS A 211 -11.76 -2.68 10.22
CA LYS A 211 -10.79 -3.72 9.82
C LYS A 211 -10.09 -3.37 8.50
N ILE A 212 -10.84 -2.86 7.52
CA ILE A 212 -10.28 -2.38 6.24
C ILE A 212 -9.27 -1.25 6.49
N LEU A 213 -9.64 -0.24 7.30
CA LEU A 213 -8.75 0.85 7.69
C LEU A 213 -7.44 0.33 8.30
N ARG A 214 -7.54 -0.55 9.30
CA ARG A 214 -6.37 -1.15 9.96
C ARG A 214 -5.45 -1.87 8.98
N TYR A 215 -6.02 -2.65 8.07
CA TYR A 215 -5.24 -3.38 7.07
C TYR A 215 -4.52 -2.42 6.10
N VAL A 216 -5.25 -1.47 5.52
CA VAL A 216 -4.69 -0.47 4.59
C VAL A 216 -3.62 0.38 5.26
N THR A 217 -3.81 0.72 6.54
CA THR A 217 -2.85 1.48 7.35
C THR A 217 -1.52 0.72 7.48
N VAL A 218 -1.58 -0.58 7.78
CA VAL A 218 -0.39 -1.45 7.82
C VAL A 218 0.26 -1.54 6.43
N LEU A 219 -0.53 -1.68 5.36
CA LEU A 219 -0.03 -1.75 3.99
C LEU A 219 0.72 -0.48 3.59
N VAL A 220 0.12 0.70 3.77
CA VAL A 220 0.76 1.99 3.43
C VAL A 220 1.97 2.25 4.31
N THR A 221 1.94 1.86 5.59
CA THR A 221 3.13 1.92 6.46
C THR A 221 4.27 1.07 5.88
N CYS A 222 3.97 -0.17 5.46
CA CYS A 222 4.98 -1.02 4.82
C CYS A 222 5.55 -0.40 3.54
N VAL A 223 4.73 0.29 2.75
CA VAL A 223 5.18 1.05 1.57
C VAL A 223 6.13 2.17 1.99
N ASN A 224 5.76 2.96 2.98
CA ASN A 224 6.56 4.06 3.51
C ASN A 224 7.93 3.60 4.05
N LEU A 225 7.97 2.46 4.76
CA LEU A 225 9.24 1.88 5.22
C LEU A 225 10.23 1.62 4.09
N ARG A 226 9.76 1.35 2.86
CA ARG A 226 10.61 1.16 1.68
C ARG A 226 11.12 2.48 1.12
N PHE A 227 10.27 3.49 1.15
CA PHE A 227 10.60 4.84 0.75
C PHE A 227 11.59 5.53 1.70
N THR A 228 11.84 5.02 2.91
CA THR A 228 12.88 5.54 3.81
C THR A 228 14.30 5.51 3.21
N SER A 229 14.52 4.68 2.18
CA SER A 229 15.77 4.67 1.41
C SER A 229 15.91 5.88 0.47
N VAL A 230 14.81 6.54 0.13
CA VAL A 230 14.75 7.78 -0.66
C VAL A 230 14.85 8.97 0.29
N ARG A 231 15.91 9.78 0.14
CA ARG A 231 16.27 10.84 1.10
C ARG A 231 16.18 12.26 0.57
N ASP A 232 16.10 12.43 -0.75
CA ASP A 232 16.09 13.74 -1.40
C ASP A 232 15.14 13.74 -2.60
N PRO A 233 13.85 14.11 -2.41
CA PRO A 233 13.23 14.38 -1.12
C PRO A 233 12.94 13.09 -0.32
N TYR A 234 12.83 13.19 1.00
CA TYR A 234 12.17 12.16 1.81
C TYR A 234 10.71 12.00 1.38
N VAL A 235 10.21 10.77 1.29
CA VAL A 235 8.84 10.49 0.82
C VAL A 235 8.08 9.71 1.88
N TRP A 236 6.90 10.22 2.25
CA TRP A 236 6.01 9.54 3.19
C TRP A 236 4.54 9.74 2.80
N ALA A 237 3.94 8.73 2.19
CA ALA A 237 2.57 8.79 1.69
C ALA A 237 1.55 8.70 2.83
N ARG A 238 0.43 9.43 2.68
CA ARG A 238 -0.61 9.56 3.71
C ARG A 238 -1.97 9.19 3.13
N PRO A 239 -2.64 8.13 3.60
CA PRO A 239 -4.02 7.84 3.18
C PRO A 239 -4.98 8.87 3.77
N VAL A 240 -5.72 9.59 2.92
CA VAL A 240 -6.76 10.54 3.34
C VAL A 240 -8.14 9.89 3.22
N TYR A 241 -8.38 9.22 2.10
CA TYR A 241 -9.62 8.48 1.85
C TYR A 241 -9.33 7.00 1.61
N ILE A 242 -10.18 6.15 2.18
CA ILE A 242 -10.24 4.72 1.85
C ILE A 242 -11.65 4.43 1.35
N VAL A 243 -11.80 4.05 0.08
CA VAL A 243 -13.10 3.79 -0.53
C VAL A 243 -13.32 2.29 -0.66
N ALA A 244 -14.12 1.72 0.24
CA ALA A 244 -14.51 0.33 0.24
C ALA A 244 -15.66 0.09 -0.76
N LEU A 245 -15.30 -0.32 -1.97
CA LEU A 245 -16.25 -0.55 -3.06
C LEU A 245 -17.07 -1.82 -2.81
N ASN A 246 -18.35 -1.77 -3.18
CA ASN A 246 -19.17 -2.95 -3.42
C ASN A 246 -19.22 -3.23 -4.94
N GLU A 247 -19.80 -4.36 -5.35
CA GLU A 247 -19.87 -4.77 -6.78
C GLU A 247 -20.56 -3.73 -7.68
N GLN A 248 -21.45 -2.90 -7.15
CA GLN A 248 -22.20 -1.90 -7.92
C GLN A 248 -21.37 -0.63 -8.18
N ASN A 249 -20.35 -0.37 -7.36
CA ASN A 249 -19.53 0.84 -7.43
C ASN A 249 -18.13 0.60 -8.02
N GLU A 250 -17.81 -0.63 -8.43
CA GLU A 250 -16.58 -0.97 -9.19
C GLU A 250 -16.62 -0.48 -10.65
N ILE A 251 -17.27 0.67 -10.91
CA ILE A 251 -17.66 1.13 -12.25
C ILE A 251 -16.48 1.29 -13.22
N TYR A 252 -15.30 1.59 -12.70
CA TYR A 252 -14.08 1.81 -13.50
C TYR A 252 -13.26 0.53 -13.70
N MET A 253 -13.52 -0.53 -12.94
CA MET A 253 -12.74 -1.76 -12.98
C MET A 253 -13.09 -2.58 -14.22
N ALA A 254 -12.09 -2.88 -15.04
CA ALA A 254 -12.22 -3.72 -16.22
C ALA A 254 -12.18 -5.20 -15.81
N LEU A 255 -13.27 -5.69 -15.20
CA LEU A 255 -13.36 -7.04 -14.66
C LEU A 255 -13.43 -8.11 -15.76
N SER A 256 -12.76 -9.25 -15.52
CA SER A 256 -12.85 -10.46 -16.34
C SER A 256 -13.34 -11.61 -15.46
N GLY A 257 -14.67 -11.77 -15.41
CA GLY A 257 -15.35 -12.64 -14.46
C GLY A 257 -15.19 -12.14 -13.02
N SER A 258 -15.32 -13.05 -12.04
CA SER A 258 -15.26 -12.69 -10.62
C SER A 258 -13.83 -12.63 -10.04
N ARG A 259 -12.85 -13.20 -10.74
CA ARG A 259 -11.50 -13.46 -10.22
C ARG A 259 -10.40 -12.61 -10.82
N HIS A 260 -10.68 -11.86 -11.88
CA HIS A 260 -9.63 -11.13 -12.59
C HIS A 260 -10.03 -9.69 -12.92
N VAL A 261 -9.02 -8.84 -13.12
CA VAL A 261 -9.16 -7.45 -13.56
C VAL A 261 -8.05 -7.09 -14.53
N TYR A 262 -8.36 -6.36 -15.60
CA TYR A 262 -7.34 -5.87 -16.54
C TYR A 262 -6.68 -4.59 -16.00
N ASP A 263 -5.36 -4.53 -16.01
CA ASP A 263 -4.58 -3.40 -15.49
C ASP A 263 -4.79 -2.06 -16.22
N ALA A 264 -4.23 -1.89 -17.42
CA ALA A 264 -4.19 -0.64 -18.17
C ALA A 264 -5.61 -0.15 -18.50
N THR A 265 -6.52 -1.06 -18.83
CA THR A 265 -7.93 -0.72 -19.08
C THR A 265 -8.59 -0.13 -17.82
N THR A 266 -8.33 -0.70 -16.64
CA THR A 266 -8.84 -0.14 -15.38
C THR A 266 -8.28 1.25 -15.11
N LEU A 267 -6.96 1.43 -15.28
CA LEU A 267 -6.32 2.74 -15.10
C LEU A 267 -6.82 3.79 -16.11
N ASP A 268 -7.17 3.39 -17.33
CA ASP A 268 -7.76 4.30 -18.34
C ASP A 268 -9.18 4.72 -18.03
N ASN A 269 -9.92 3.90 -17.31
CA ASN A 269 -11.29 4.19 -16.90
C ASN A 269 -11.33 5.09 -15.67
N MET A 270 -10.43 4.89 -14.70
CA MET A 270 -10.40 5.64 -13.43
C MET A 270 -10.57 7.15 -13.60
N PRO A 271 -9.70 7.90 -14.32
CA PRO A 271 -9.82 9.35 -14.43
C PRO A 271 -11.05 9.81 -15.22
N LYS A 272 -11.63 8.95 -16.08
CA LYS A 272 -12.83 9.28 -16.86
C LYS A 272 -14.10 9.10 -16.02
N MET A 273 -14.15 8.02 -15.25
CA MET A 273 -15.36 7.58 -14.54
C MET A 273 -15.43 8.11 -13.11
N LEU A 274 -14.29 8.39 -12.48
CA LEU A 274 -14.21 8.98 -11.13
C LEU A 274 -14.06 10.50 -11.16
N LYS A 275 -14.15 11.13 -12.34
CA LYS A 275 -14.17 12.59 -12.45
C LYS A 275 -15.36 13.17 -11.67
N GLY A 276 -15.14 14.21 -10.87
CA GLY A 276 -16.16 14.83 -10.03
C GLY A 276 -16.40 14.13 -8.69
N TYR A 277 -15.78 12.98 -8.42
CA TYR A 277 -15.80 12.38 -7.09
C TYR A 277 -14.80 13.10 -6.20
N TYR A 278 -15.26 13.66 -5.08
CA TYR A 278 -14.44 14.51 -4.20
C TYR A 278 -13.17 13.80 -3.73
N TYR A 279 -13.26 12.51 -3.35
CA TYR A 279 -12.13 11.72 -2.89
C TYR A 279 -11.14 11.37 -4.02
N PHE A 280 -11.50 11.48 -5.30
CA PHE A 280 -10.56 11.29 -6.41
C PHE A 280 -9.85 12.61 -6.76
N GLU A 281 -10.58 13.72 -6.65
CA GLU A 281 -10.04 15.05 -6.98
C GLU A 281 -9.14 15.61 -5.87
N ALA A 282 -9.48 15.34 -4.60
CA ALA A 282 -8.84 15.96 -3.44
C ALA A 282 -7.41 15.46 -3.14
N THR A 283 -7.01 14.26 -3.57
CA THR A 283 -5.73 13.64 -3.18
C THR A 283 -4.72 13.61 -4.32
N ASP A 284 -3.42 13.50 -4.02
CA ASP A 284 -2.36 13.49 -5.03
C ASP A 284 -2.32 12.21 -5.87
N ILE A 285 -2.69 11.06 -5.29
CA ILE A 285 -2.59 9.75 -5.95
C ILE A 285 -3.80 8.88 -5.58
N SER A 286 -4.37 8.20 -6.57
CA SER A 286 -5.41 7.20 -6.38
C SER A 286 -4.89 5.79 -6.65
N VAL A 287 -5.03 4.87 -5.70
CA VAL A 287 -4.56 3.49 -5.81
C VAL A 287 -5.71 2.52 -5.57
N THR A 288 -5.95 1.62 -6.51
CA THR A 288 -6.87 0.49 -6.33
C THR A 288 -6.14 -0.72 -5.78
N VAL A 289 -6.58 -1.22 -4.64
CA VAL A 289 -6.15 -2.48 -4.04
C VAL A 289 -7.20 -3.53 -4.37
N THR A 290 -6.80 -4.59 -5.06
CA THR A 290 -7.69 -5.65 -5.53
C THR A 290 -7.29 -7.00 -4.95
N ALA A 291 -8.28 -7.78 -4.51
CA ALA A 291 -8.07 -9.19 -4.16
C ALA A 291 -8.31 -10.13 -5.35
N ARG A 292 -8.33 -9.60 -6.58
CA ARG A 292 -8.43 -10.33 -7.83
C ARG A 292 -7.07 -10.39 -8.50
N ASP A 293 -6.87 -11.40 -9.35
CA ASP A 293 -5.68 -11.51 -10.17
C ASP A 293 -5.70 -10.45 -11.28
N ILE A 294 -4.70 -9.59 -11.30
CA ILE A 294 -4.45 -8.62 -12.36
C ILE A 294 -3.94 -9.37 -13.59
N ILE A 295 -4.62 -9.15 -14.71
CA ILE A 295 -4.19 -9.60 -16.03
C ILE A 295 -3.60 -8.41 -16.77
N SER A 296 -2.37 -8.57 -17.25
CA SER A 296 -1.75 -7.55 -18.09
C SER A 296 -2.50 -7.43 -19.41
N THR A 297 -2.97 -6.24 -19.72
CA THR A 297 -3.64 -5.90 -20.98
C THR A 297 -2.69 -6.06 -22.17
N TYR A 298 -1.37 -5.99 -21.93
CA TYR A 298 -0.35 -6.06 -22.98
C TYR A 298 -0.12 -7.48 -23.49
N ASN A 299 0.03 -8.46 -22.59
CA ASN A 299 0.42 -9.83 -22.94
C ASN A 299 -0.50 -10.92 -22.36
N GLY A 300 -1.52 -10.56 -21.59
CA GLY A 300 -2.42 -11.49 -20.91
C GLY A 300 -1.81 -12.19 -19.68
N ASP A 301 -0.63 -11.76 -19.22
CA ASP A 301 0.06 -12.39 -18.08
C ASP A 301 -0.62 -12.03 -16.75
N SER A 302 -0.94 -13.05 -15.96
CA SER A 302 -1.52 -12.93 -14.62
C SER A 302 -0.46 -12.88 -13.50
N SER A 303 0.84 -12.83 -13.84
CA SER A 303 1.93 -12.64 -12.89
C SER A 303 2.11 -11.17 -12.44
N THR A 304 1.38 -10.26 -13.07
CA THR A 304 1.41 -8.82 -12.76
C THR A 304 0.91 -8.57 -11.34
N ALA A 305 1.79 -8.06 -10.47
CA ALA A 305 1.44 -7.72 -9.10
C ALA A 305 0.78 -6.33 -8.95
N GLY A 306 0.94 -5.47 -9.96
CA GLY A 306 0.40 -4.12 -9.98
C GLY A 306 0.84 -3.33 -11.21
N TYR A 307 0.15 -2.24 -11.49
CA TYR A 307 0.36 -1.38 -12.64
C TYR A 307 0.12 0.09 -12.29
N ALA A 308 0.91 0.99 -12.84
CA ALA A 308 0.82 2.44 -12.63
C ALA A 308 1.45 3.18 -13.80
N TYR A 309 0.92 4.36 -14.12
CA TYR A 309 1.54 5.25 -15.10
C TYR A 309 2.80 5.91 -14.53
N ALA A 310 3.89 5.89 -15.31
CA ALA A 310 5.16 6.46 -14.87
C ALA A 310 5.17 7.99 -15.04
N GLY A 311 5.54 8.71 -13.97
CA GLY A 311 5.76 10.16 -14.03
C GLY A 311 4.48 11.01 -14.03
N THR A 312 3.34 10.43 -13.70
CA THR A 312 2.02 11.10 -13.78
C THR A 312 1.41 11.47 -12.43
N ALA A 313 2.13 11.30 -11.31
CA ALA A 313 1.61 11.58 -9.98
C ALA A 313 1.10 13.02 -9.79
N CYS A 314 1.65 14.00 -10.54
CA CYS A 314 1.21 15.39 -10.51
C CYS A 314 0.32 15.76 -11.73
N LEU A 315 -0.22 14.77 -12.43
CA LEU A 315 -1.05 14.91 -13.63
C LEU A 315 -2.40 14.20 -13.41
N ASP A 316 -3.32 14.34 -14.37
CA ASP A 316 -4.64 13.69 -14.33
C ASP A 316 -4.56 12.14 -14.29
N LEU A 317 -3.43 11.56 -14.72
CA LEU A 317 -3.17 10.12 -14.72
C LEU A 317 -2.50 9.63 -13.42
N LYS A 318 -2.85 10.25 -12.28
CA LYS A 318 -2.38 9.92 -10.92
C LYS A 318 -2.95 8.60 -10.35
N VAL A 319 -2.93 7.52 -11.15
CA VAL A 319 -3.65 6.27 -10.85
C VAL A 319 -2.73 5.05 -10.85
N ALA A 320 -3.04 4.09 -9.98
CA ALA A 320 -2.37 2.80 -9.90
C ALA A 320 -3.35 1.69 -9.46
N ILE A 321 -2.99 0.44 -9.72
CA ILE A 321 -3.66 -0.76 -9.21
C ILE A 321 -2.61 -1.73 -8.66
N THR A 322 -2.91 -2.41 -7.57
CA THR A 322 -2.06 -3.46 -6.98
C THR A 322 -2.91 -4.60 -6.46
N GLU A 323 -2.38 -5.81 -6.55
CA GLU A 323 -2.97 -6.97 -5.90
C GLU A 323 -2.65 -6.99 -4.42
N GLU A 324 -3.61 -7.47 -3.64
CA GLU A 324 -3.45 -7.77 -2.24
C GLU A 324 -4.55 -8.77 -1.82
N THR A 325 -4.16 -9.89 -1.22
CA THR A 325 -5.07 -10.93 -0.76
C THR A 325 -4.95 -11.08 0.75
N PRO A 326 -5.79 -10.37 1.53
CA PRO A 326 -5.79 -10.51 2.98
C PRO A 326 -5.91 -11.98 3.42
N PHE A 327 -5.27 -12.31 4.54
CA PHE A 327 -5.34 -13.63 5.17
C PHE A 327 -4.78 -14.81 4.34
N THR A 328 -4.02 -14.55 3.28
CA THR A 328 -3.37 -15.56 2.42
C THR A 328 -1.91 -15.28 2.16
#